data_AF-A0A520QNJ1-F1
#
_entry.id   AF-A0A520QNJ1-F1
#
_cell.length_a   1.000
_cell.length_b   1.000
_cell.length_c   1.000
_cell.angle_alpha   90.00
_cell.angle_beta   90.00
_cell.angle_gamma   90.00
#
_symmetry.space_group_name_H-M   'P 1'
#
loop_
_entity.id
_entity.type
_entity.pdbx_description
1 polymer ?
#
loop_
_entity_poly.entity_id
_entity_poly.type
_entity_poly.pdbx_seq_one_letter_code
_entity_poly.pdbx_strand_id
1 'polypeptide(L)'
;MTTATPFPVIPPPQLQVFRNLSGFDAFVCDKMAPGRALTDVVTLKGSFELRPDVVEETTPNEIQLADRVHDAERAELSSLAAAGEVMLEKPTTDLYLTGHARTHDGRPRDRWVAGVAARSSRGPVVSHALVATGPRTWTHRLGLGWKLGDPTPAAAVPLRYELAWGGAYPAGEDARWVTHEPNPSGRGFVSEAELARHDPLPAPQWELPDHPTGRPGHPRPLAGFGPIARPWSSRLRHAGTYDQAWLTEAHRARERGELVDYPGDFDPRFFLCGPEALQAEARWEGDERIVLEGLVEGHERLFTQLPGVRLLASVTRGARVWAEEPIPLDTVHIDLDAGLVHLIWRLALPHARGIRGVVVGREDAS
;
A
#
# COMPACT_ATOMS: atom_id res chain seq x y z
N MET A 1 -5.10 -40.05 25.55
CA MET A 1 -5.67 -39.97 24.19
C MET A 1 -5.86 -38.50 23.88
N THR A 2 -4.92 -37.92 23.14
CA THR A 2 -5.04 -36.55 22.59
C THR A 2 -6.14 -36.58 21.54
N THR A 3 -7.36 -36.21 21.94
CA THR A 3 -8.43 -35.92 20.98
C THR A 3 -7.93 -34.76 20.12
N ALA A 4 -7.56 -35.04 18.87
CA ALA A 4 -7.19 -34.01 17.93
C ALA A 4 -8.32 -32.98 17.89
N THR A 5 -8.03 -31.74 18.27
CA THR A 5 -8.99 -30.64 18.17
C THR A 5 -9.43 -30.58 16.71
N PRO A 6 -10.74 -30.72 16.41
CA PRO A 6 -11.18 -30.75 15.03
C PRO A 6 -10.79 -29.42 14.37
N PHE A 7 -10.07 -29.49 13.25
CA PHE A 7 -9.85 -28.30 12.44
C PHE A 7 -11.22 -27.75 12.02
N PRO A 8 -11.46 -26.44 12.16
CA PRO A 8 -12.72 -25.85 11.75
C PRO A 8 -12.92 -26.09 10.25
N VAL A 9 -14.12 -26.53 9.88
CA VAL A 9 -14.46 -26.75 8.47
C VAL A 9 -14.70 -25.39 7.83
N ILE A 10 -13.83 -25.01 6.90
CA ILE A 10 -14.07 -23.85 6.02
C ILE A 10 -15.15 -24.28 5.02
N PRO A 11 -16.35 -23.67 5.02
CA PRO A 11 -17.38 -24.04 4.07
C PRO A 11 -16.96 -23.60 2.66
N PRO A 12 -17.51 -24.23 1.61
CA PRO A 12 -17.20 -23.86 0.23
C PRO A 12 -17.65 -22.42 -0.08
N PRO A 13 -17.05 -21.77 -1.10
CA PRO A 13 -17.52 -20.50 -1.64
C PRO A 13 -19.01 -20.51 -1.89
N GLN A 14 -19.69 -19.39 -1.62
CA GLN A 14 -21.12 -19.27 -1.88
C GLN A 14 -21.41 -18.80 -3.30
N LEU A 15 -20.50 -18.05 -3.90
CA LEU A 15 -20.57 -17.59 -5.28
C LEU A 15 -20.30 -18.74 -6.24
N GLN A 16 -21.33 -19.13 -6.99
CA GLN A 16 -21.30 -20.27 -7.93
C GLN A 16 -21.13 -19.81 -9.38
N VAL A 17 -21.63 -18.61 -9.69
CA VAL A 17 -21.57 -18.05 -11.04
C VAL A 17 -20.89 -16.70 -10.97
N PHE A 18 -19.78 -16.57 -11.68
CA PHE A 18 -19.13 -15.28 -11.92
C PHE A 18 -18.98 -15.07 -13.42
N ARG A 19 -19.43 -13.90 -13.90
CA ARG A 19 -19.20 -13.46 -15.28
C ARG A 19 -18.62 -12.06 -15.26
N ASN A 20 -17.49 -11.89 -15.94
CA ASN A 20 -16.84 -10.61 -16.09
C ASN A 20 -17.05 -10.11 -17.52
N LEU A 21 -17.80 -9.02 -17.67
CA LEU A 21 -18.03 -8.32 -18.94
C LEU A 21 -17.30 -6.96 -18.98
N SER A 22 -16.50 -6.64 -17.96
CA SER A 22 -15.83 -5.35 -17.84
C SER A 22 -14.61 -5.19 -18.75
N GLY A 23 -14.07 -6.28 -19.29
CA GLY A 23 -12.80 -6.27 -20.04
C GLY A 23 -11.53 -6.17 -19.17
N PHE A 24 -11.67 -6.09 -17.85
CA PHE A 24 -10.57 -6.04 -16.89
C PHE A 24 -10.18 -7.42 -16.36
N ASP A 25 -8.98 -7.53 -15.78
CA ASP A 25 -8.60 -8.75 -15.06
C ASP A 25 -9.47 -8.90 -13.80
N ALA A 26 -9.75 -10.14 -13.39
CA ALA A 26 -10.59 -10.41 -12.24
C ALA A 26 -10.18 -11.66 -11.46
N PHE A 27 -10.28 -11.56 -10.14
CA PHE A 27 -9.99 -12.66 -9.22
C PHE A 27 -11.11 -12.78 -8.18
N VAL A 28 -11.57 -14.01 -7.96
CA VAL A 28 -12.60 -14.32 -6.95
C VAL A 28 -11.98 -15.19 -5.87
N CYS A 29 -12.20 -14.82 -4.62
CA CYS A 29 -11.73 -15.60 -3.48
C CYS A 29 -12.64 -15.48 -2.27
N ASP A 30 -12.47 -16.40 -1.32
CA ASP A 30 -13.18 -16.36 -0.05
C ASP A 30 -12.30 -15.71 1.01
N LYS A 31 -12.91 -14.87 1.84
CA LYS A 31 -12.29 -14.25 3.01
C LYS A 31 -13.24 -14.36 4.20
N MET A 32 -12.68 -14.26 5.39
CA MET A 32 -13.45 -14.07 6.61
C MET A 32 -13.28 -12.62 7.03
N ALA A 33 -14.40 -11.91 7.20
CA ALA A 33 -14.48 -10.57 7.80
C ALA A 33 -14.74 -10.67 9.32
N PRO A 34 -14.58 -9.56 10.08
CA PRO A 34 -14.89 -9.53 11.51
C PRO A 34 -16.28 -10.09 11.84
N GLY A 35 -16.41 -10.76 12.98
CA GLY A 35 -17.63 -11.47 13.35
C GLY A 35 -17.73 -12.85 12.72
N ARG A 36 -16.60 -13.44 12.29
CA ARG A 36 -16.53 -14.73 11.56
C ARG A 36 -17.38 -14.72 10.29
N ALA A 37 -17.53 -13.55 9.68
CA ALA A 37 -18.41 -13.35 8.53
C ALA A 37 -17.70 -13.79 7.24
N LEU A 38 -17.97 -15.02 6.82
CA LEU A 38 -17.47 -15.52 5.55
C LEU A 38 -18.06 -14.72 4.39
N THR A 39 -17.19 -14.38 3.45
CA THR A 39 -17.44 -13.37 2.42
C THR A 39 -16.73 -13.80 1.14
N ASP A 40 -17.48 -13.90 0.05
CA ASP A 40 -16.86 -14.00 -1.27
C ASP A 40 -16.42 -12.60 -1.69
N VAL A 41 -15.24 -12.47 -2.26
CA VAL A 41 -14.67 -11.19 -2.71
C VAL A 41 -14.35 -11.29 -4.18
N VAL A 42 -14.84 -10.32 -4.95
CA VAL A 42 -14.49 -10.11 -6.35
C VAL A 42 -13.55 -8.91 -6.43
N THR A 43 -12.33 -9.11 -6.93
CA THR A 43 -11.37 -8.04 -7.23
C THR A 43 -11.29 -7.89 -8.74
N LEU A 44 -11.34 -6.65 -9.25
CA LEU A 44 -11.12 -6.33 -10.65
C LEU A 44 -9.98 -5.32 -10.80
N LYS A 45 -9.18 -5.45 -11.86
CA LYS A 45 -8.05 -4.57 -12.13
C LYS A 45 -8.02 -4.10 -13.58
N GLY A 46 -8.12 -2.78 -13.75
CA GLY A 46 -7.90 -2.10 -15.01
C GLY A 46 -6.49 -1.51 -15.07
N SER A 47 -5.92 -1.44 -16.26
CA SER A 47 -4.61 -0.81 -16.50
C SER A 47 -4.71 0.23 -17.59
N PHE A 48 -4.06 1.36 -17.37
CA PHE A 48 -4.13 2.52 -18.23
C PHE A 48 -2.72 3.07 -18.43
N GLU A 49 -2.36 3.46 -19.65
CA GLU A 49 -1.13 4.18 -19.93
C GLU A 49 -1.21 5.59 -19.35
N LEU A 50 -0.16 5.96 -18.62
CA LEU A 50 0.01 7.29 -18.07
C LEU A 50 0.34 8.26 -19.22
N ARG A 51 -0.66 9.08 -19.60
CA ARG A 51 -0.54 10.09 -20.65
C ARG A 51 -0.92 11.48 -20.12
N PRO A 52 -0.46 12.56 -20.76
CA PRO A 52 -1.00 13.90 -20.50
C PRO A 52 -2.53 13.93 -20.72
N ASP A 53 -3.20 14.83 -20.01
CA ASP A 53 -4.64 15.10 -20.05
C ASP A 53 -5.53 13.98 -19.50
N VAL A 54 -5.44 12.76 -20.05
CA VAL A 54 -6.23 11.60 -19.62
C VAL A 54 -5.43 10.32 -19.80
N VAL A 55 -5.56 9.37 -18.86
CA VAL A 55 -4.97 8.04 -19.01
C VAL A 55 -5.71 7.23 -20.08
N GLU A 56 -4.98 6.41 -20.83
CA GLU A 56 -5.55 5.62 -21.93
C GLU A 56 -5.63 4.14 -21.56
N GLU A 57 -6.77 3.49 -21.77
CA GLU A 57 -6.91 2.06 -21.43
C GLU A 57 -5.95 1.19 -22.25
N THR A 58 -5.31 0.23 -21.57
CA THR A 58 -4.41 -0.74 -22.19
C THR A 58 -4.72 -2.15 -21.67
N THR A 59 -3.94 -3.12 -22.12
CA THR A 59 -4.09 -4.51 -21.68
C THR A 59 -3.95 -4.58 -20.15
N PRO A 60 -4.93 -5.13 -19.42
CA PRO A 60 -4.85 -5.25 -17.97
C PRO A 60 -3.66 -6.09 -17.53
N ASN A 61 -2.88 -5.57 -16.58
CA ASN A 61 -1.93 -6.36 -15.82
C ASN A 61 -2.68 -7.31 -14.87
N GLU A 62 -2.04 -8.43 -14.55
CA GLU A 62 -2.57 -9.42 -13.62
C GLU A 62 -2.75 -8.85 -12.20
N ILE A 63 -3.76 -9.38 -11.51
CA ILE A 63 -3.98 -9.14 -10.09
C ILE A 63 -2.84 -9.76 -9.28
N GLN A 64 -2.20 -8.92 -8.45
CA GLN A 64 -1.10 -9.33 -7.58
C GLN A 64 -1.63 -10.13 -6.38
N LEU A 65 -1.47 -11.45 -6.39
CA LEU A 65 -2.08 -12.31 -5.37
C LEU A 65 -1.46 -12.17 -3.96
N ALA A 66 -0.19 -11.79 -3.88
CA ALA A 66 0.55 -11.68 -2.63
C ALA A 66 1.53 -10.50 -2.65
N ASP A 67 1.91 -10.02 -1.48
CA ASP A 67 2.95 -9.01 -1.33
C ASP A 67 4.27 -9.53 -1.96
N ARG A 68 4.98 -8.65 -2.66
CA ARG A 68 6.35 -8.89 -3.12
C ARG A 68 7.26 -7.86 -2.48
N VAL A 69 8.38 -8.33 -1.94
CA VAL A 69 9.43 -7.48 -1.35
C VAL A 69 10.51 -7.17 -2.39
N HIS A 70 11.23 -6.07 -2.19
CA HIS A 70 12.38 -5.71 -3.03
C HIS A 70 13.58 -6.64 -2.83
N ASP A 71 13.81 -7.09 -1.59
CA ASP A 71 14.89 -7.99 -1.21
C ASP A 71 14.29 -9.25 -0.55
N ALA A 72 14.27 -10.35 -1.30
CA ALA A 72 13.72 -11.62 -0.83
C ALA A 72 14.66 -12.35 0.15
N GLU A 73 15.96 -12.04 0.14
CA GLU A 73 16.93 -12.62 1.09
C GLU A 73 16.82 -11.98 2.47
N ARG A 74 16.26 -10.76 2.54
CA ARG A 74 16.02 -10.01 3.78
C ARG A 74 14.57 -9.52 3.87
N ALA A 75 13.62 -10.41 3.57
CA ALA A 75 12.20 -10.07 3.43
C ALA A 75 11.61 -9.37 4.67
N GLU A 76 12.08 -9.71 5.87
CA GLU A 76 11.66 -9.13 7.14
C GLU A 76 12.12 -7.68 7.36
N LEU A 77 13.16 -7.26 6.63
CA LEU A 77 13.70 -5.90 6.63
C LEU A 77 13.56 -5.23 5.26
N SER A 78 12.81 -5.82 4.33
CA SER A 78 12.57 -5.25 3.01
C SER A 78 11.20 -4.57 2.94
N SER A 79 11.16 -3.44 2.24
CA SER A 79 9.90 -2.82 1.85
C SER A 79 9.28 -3.52 0.64
N LEU A 80 8.00 -3.21 0.39
CA LEU A 80 7.22 -3.83 -0.67
C LEU A 80 7.59 -3.26 -2.05
N ALA A 81 7.91 -4.15 -2.98
CA ALA A 81 7.97 -3.86 -4.41
C ALA A 81 6.57 -3.88 -5.06
N ALA A 82 5.66 -4.71 -4.55
CA ALA A 82 4.26 -4.73 -4.93
C ALA A 82 3.38 -5.16 -3.75
N ALA A 83 2.21 -4.55 -3.60
CA ALA A 83 1.23 -4.94 -2.60
C ALA A 83 0.32 -6.04 -3.16
N GLY A 84 -0.01 -7.04 -2.33
CA GLY A 84 -1.04 -8.01 -2.66
C GLY A 84 -2.40 -7.33 -2.74
N GLU A 85 -3.19 -7.67 -3.75
CA GLU A 85 -4.47 -7.05 -4.11
C GLU A 85 -5.67 -7.95 -3.75
N VAL A 86 -5.42 -9.12 -3.15
CA VAL A 86 -6.47 -10.09 -2.79
C VAL A 86 -6.71 -10.07 -1.27
N MET A 87 -7.60 -9.17 -0.85
CA MET A 87 -7.96 -8.93 0.55
C MET A 87 -9.47 -8.70 0.72
N LEU A 88 -9.93 -8.40 1.93
CA LEU A 88 -11.29 -7.90 2.16
C LEU A 88 -11.49 -6.50 1.56
N GLU A 89 -12.67 -5.91 1.75
CA GLU A 89 -12.90 -4.53 1.33
C GLU A 89 -12.02 -3.52 2.08
N LYS A 90 -11.52 -2.51 1.35
CA LYS A 90 -10.96 -1.30 1.95
C LYS A 90 -12.09 -0.31 2.27
N PRO A 91 -11.99 0.45 3.38
CA PRO A 91 -13.03 1.40 3.79
C PRO A 91 -13.12 2.64 2.88
N THR A 92 -12.02 2.98 2.21
CA THR A 92 -11.88 4.15 1.32
C THR A 92 -10.86 3.82 0.22
N THR A 93 -10.55 4.79 -0.64
CA THR A 93 -9.52 4.67 -1.68
C THR A 93 -8.17 5.18 -1.18
N ASP A 94 -7.11 4.43 -1.44
CA ASP A 94 -5.73 4.89 -1.28
C ASP A 94 -4.98 4.98 -2.61
N LEU A 95 -3.99 5.87 -2.65
CA LEU A 95 -3.05 6.04 -3.75
C LEU A 95 -1.65 5.62 -3.30
N TYR A 96 -0.92 4.91 -4.15
CA TYR A 96 0.53 4.72 -3.98
C TYR A 96 1.26 4.69 -5.33
N LEU A 97 2.56 4.95 -5.28
CA LEU A 97 3.41 5.01 -6.47
C LEU A 97 4.55 3.98 -6.36
N THR A 98 4.92 3.36 -7.48
CA THR A 98 6.14 2.54 -7.61
C THR A 98 7.04 3.09 -8.72
N GLY A 99 8.29 2.64 -8.75
CA GLY A 99 9.27 3.02 -9.76
C GLY A 99 10.27 4.07 -9.26
N HIS A 100 10.61 5.05 -10.08
CA HIS A 100 11.57 6.10 -9.75
C HIS A 100 10.95 7.49 -9.91
N ALA A 101 11.32 8.40 -9.02
CA ALA A 101 11.19 9.83 -9.30
C ALA A 101 12.34 10.27 -10.20
N ARG A 102 12.04 11.06 -11.23
CA ARG A 102 13.02 11.52 -12.23
C ARG A 102 13.01 13.04 -12.35
N THR A 103 14.19 13.62 -12.55
CA THR A 103 14.32 15.03 -12.96
C THR A 103 13.71 15.22 -14.34
N HIS A 104 12.95 16.30 -14.53
CA HIS A 104 12.17 16.50 -15.77
C HIS A 104 13.02 16.59 -17.05
N ASP A 105 14.27 17.03 -16.96
CA ASP A 105 15.21 17.20 -18.08
C ASP A 105 16.25 16.08 -18.17
N GLY A 106 16.12 15.04 -17.34
CA GLY A 106 17.08 13.93 -17.24
C GLY A 106 18.46 14.34 -16.70
N ARG A 107 18.64 15.60 -16.28
CA ARG A 107 19.94 16.11 -15.81
C ARG A 107 20.11 15.86 -14.31
N PRO A 108 21.26 15.32 -13.86
CA PRO A 108 21.52 15.12 -12.45
C PRO A 108 21.39 16.40 -11.61
N ARG A 109 20.69 16.32 -10.48
CA ARG A 109 20.51 17.41 -9.51
C ARG A 109 20.79 16.91 -8.10
N ASP A 110 21.26 17.79 -7.24
CA ASP A 110 21.50 17.45 -5.82
C ASP A 110 20.20 17.07 -5.11
N ARG A 111 19.13 17.80 -5.43
CA ARG A 111 17.78 17.61 -4.88
C ARG A 111 16.70 18.20 -5.78
N TRP A 112 15.49 17.68 -5.69
CA TRP A 112 14.29 18.24 -6.31
C TRP A 112 13.03 17.83 -5.54
N VAL A 113 11.93 18.56 -5.77
CA VAL A 113 10.61 18.21 -5.23
C VAL A 113 10.02 17.11 -6.10
N ALA A 114 9.53 16.06 -5.47
CA ALA A 114 8.69 15.05 -6.08
C ALA A 114 7.33 15.07 -5.40
N GLY A 115 6.23 15.09 -6.15
CA GLY A 115 4.91 15.22 -5.55
C GLY A 115 3.80 14.65 -6.41
N VAL A 116 2.74 14.22 -5.73
CA VAL A 116 1.48 13.79 -6.34
C VAL A 116 0.32 14.46 -5.65
N ALA A 117 -0.66 14.92 -6.42
CA ALA A 117 -1.92 15.43 -5.91
C ALA A 117 -3.08 14.91 -6.76
N ALA A 118 -4.18 14.58 -6.10
CA ALA A 118 -5.43 14.19 -6.74
C ALA A 118 -6.55 15.15 -6.35
N ARG A 119 -7.40 15.52 -7.31
CA ARG A 119 -8.52 16.43 -7.12
C ARG A 119 -9.77 15.90 -7.80
N SER A 120 -10.90 15.95 -7.10
CA SER A 120 -12.22 15.66 -7.67
C SER A 120 -12.94 16.96 -8.03
N SER A 121 -14.13 16.86 -8.61
CA SER A 121 -15.05 17.98 -8.81
C SER A 121 -15.47 18.67 -7.50
N ARG A 122 -15.39 17.97 -6.36
CA ARG A 122 -15.75 18.48 -5.02
C ARG A 122 -14.60 19.15 -4.28
N GLY A 123 -13.36 19.02 -4.76
CA GLY A 123 -12.18 19.62 -4.13
C GLY A 123 -10.94 18.73 -4.15
N PRO A 124 -9.86 19.15 -3.45
CA PRO A 124 -8.70 18.31 -3.22
C PRO A 124 -9.09 16.99 -2.55
N VAL A 125 -8.48 15.89 -2.99
CA VAL A 125 -8.72 14.55 -2.44
C VAL A 125 -7.52 14.10 -1.61
N VAL A 126 -6.32 14.12 -2.20
CA VAL A 126 -5.05 13.83 -1.51
C VAL A 126 -3.94 14.70 -2.10
N SER A 127 -2.89 14.95 -1.31
CA SER A 127 -1.69 15.67 -1.76
C SER A 127 -0.49 15.26 -0.92
N HIS A 128 0.58 14.84 -1.58
CA HIS A 128 1.82 14.47 -0.92
C HIS A 128 3.02 14.94 -1.73
N ALA A 129 3.95 15.64 -1.07
CA ALA A 129 5.18 16.13 -1.68
C ALA A 129 6.35 15.81 -0.76
N LEU A 130 7.43 15.31 -1.36
CA LEU A 130 8.69 14.96 -0.72
C LEU A 130 9.83 15.67 -1.44
N VAL A 131 10.99 15.71 -0.80
CA VAL A 131 12.25 16.09 -1.43
C VAL A 131 13.01 14.81 -1.74
N ALA A 132 13.29 14.59 -3.03
CA ALA A 132 14.28 13.63 -3.48
C ALA A 132 15.66 14.28 -3.38
N THR A 133 16.63 13.53 -2.87
CA THR A 133 18.05 13.93 -2.89
C THR A 133 18.87 12.80 -3.48
N GLY A 134 19.98 13.14 -4.12
CA GLY A 134 20.95 12.12 -4.49
C GLY A 134 21.69 11.56 -3.26
N PRO A 135 22.54 10.53 -3.44
CA PRO A 135 23.18 9.83 -2.33
C PRO A 135 23.98 10.76 -1.42
N ARG A 136 23.83 10.56 -0.11
CA ARG A 136 24.54 11.30 0.94
C ARG A 136 25.09 10.36 1.99
N THR A 137 26.11 10.85 2.68
CA THR A 137 26.78 10.12 3.76
C THR A 137 26.95 11.02 4.97
N TRP A 138 26.63 10.51 6.14
CA TRP A 138 27.05 11.09 7.41
C TRP A 138 28.51 10.73 7.69
N THR A 139 29.30 11.73 8.06
CA THR A 139 30.69 11.54 8.49
C THR A 139 30.87 12.13 9.88
N HIS A 140 31.61 11.43 10.73
CA HIS A 140 31.94 11.93 12.06
C HIS A 140 33.26 12.73 12.00
N ARG A 141 33.27 13.91 12.62
CA ARG A 141 34.48 14.73 12.76
C ARG A 141 34.76 14.99 14.23
N LEU A 142 36.01 14.75 14.64
CA LEU A 142 36.44 14.99 16.03
C LEU A 142 36.13 16.44 16.43
N GLY A 143 35.46 16.63 17.57
CA GLY A 143 35.06 17.94 18.10
C GLY A 143 33.82 18.58 17.44
N LEU A 144 33.34 18.09 16.29
CA LEU A 144 32.16 18.61 15.57
C LEU A 144 31.00 17.61 15.50
N GLY A 145 31.25 16.34 15.81
CA GLY A 145 30.26 15.27 15.78
C GLY A 145 29.90 14.83 14.37
N TRP A 146 28.74 14.20 14.24
CA TRP A 146 28.19 13.75 12.96
C TRP A 146 27.70 14.91 12.10
N LYS A 147 28.17 14.95 10.85
CA LYS A 147 27.75 15.91 9.83
C LYS A 147 27.25 15.19 8.59
N LEU A 148 26.09 15.62 8.10
CA LEU A 148 25.55 15.18 6.81
C LEU A 148 26.35 15.85 5.68
N GLY A 149 26.85 15.05 4.73
CA GLY A 149 27.50 15.53 3.51
C GLY A 149 26.51 16.08 2.49
N ASP A 150 27.03 16.81 1.51
CA ASP A 150 26.24 17.29 0.37
C ASP A 150 25.81 16.11 -0.52
N PRO A 151 24.62 16.18 -1.17
CA PRO A 151 24.19 15.15 -2.11
C PRO A 151 25.15 15.00 -3.29
N THR A 152 25.39 13.76 -3.70
CA THR A 152 25.92 13.48 -5.04
C THR A 152 24.77 13.65 -6.04
N PRO A 153 24.89 14.48 -7.10
CA PRO A 153 23.81 14.69 -8.06
C PRO A 153 23.24 13.38 -8.62
N ALA A 154 21.91 13.30 -8.71
CA ALA A 154 21.19 12.17 -9.30
C ALA A 154 20.10 12.65 -10.26
N ALA A 155 19.85 11.89 -11.33
CA ALA A 155 18.74 12.15 -12.25
C ALA A 155 17.49 11.32 -11.91
N ALA A 156 17.65 10.28 -11.10
CA ALA A 156 16.57 9.41 -10.65
C ALA A 156 16.81 8.88 -9.24
N VAL A 157 15.75 8.79 -8.43
CA VAL A 157 15.78 8.19 -7.09
C VAL A 157 14.64 7.16 -6.99
N PRO A 158 14.94 5.89 -6.65
CA PRO A 158 13.91 4.86 -6.47
C PRO A 158 12.91 5.23 -5.38
N LEU A 159 11.61 4.98 -5.61
CA LEU A 159 10.54 5.12 -4.63
C LEU A 159 10.56 3.96 -3.62
N ARG A 160 11.64 3.89 -2.84
CA ARG A 160 11.95 2.77 -1.94
C ARG A 160 12.11 3.24 -0.50
N TYR A 161 11.49 2.54 0.43
CA TYR A 161 11.58 2.90 1.84
C TYR A 161 12.94 2.60 2.47
N GLU A 162 13.78 1.77 1.84
CA GLU A 162 15.20 1.61 2.25
C GLU A 162 16.01 2.91 2.08
N LEU A 163 15.50 3.83 1.28
CA LEU A 163 16.08 5.15 1.05
C LEU A 163 15.42 6.25 1.90
N ALA A 164 14.46 5.90 2.75
CA ALA A 164 13.82 6.82 3.68
C ALA A 164 14.37 6.67 5.11
N TRP A 165 13.98 7.57 6.01
CA TRP A 165 14.32 7.44 7.43
C TRP A 165 13.73 6.17 8.03
N GLY A 166 14.54 5.46 8.80
CA GLY A 166 14.14 4.25 9.52
C GLY A 166 15.32 3.31 9.72
N GLY A 167 15.03 2.02 9.83
CA GLY A 167 16.03 0.96 9.94
C GLY A 167 15.79 0.05 11.14
N ALA A 168 16.67 -0.92 11.27
CA ALA A 168 16.69 -1.86 12.38
C ALA A 168 18.13 -2.29 12.66
N TYR A 169 18.41 -2.61 13.92
CA TYR A 169 19.72 -3.12 14.33
C TYR A 169 19.56 -4.21 15.41
N PRO A 170 20.46 -5.20 15.47
CA PRO A 170 20.48 -6.17 16.55
C PRO A 170 20.99 -5.52 17.85
N ALA A 171 20.40 -5.85 18.98
CA ALA A 171 20.82 -5.41 20.30
C ALA A 171 20.68 -6.52 21.36
N GLY A 172 21.47 -6.40 22.43
CA GLY A 172 21.51 -7.36 23.53
C GLY A 172 22.25 -8.65 23.20
N GLU A 173 22.42 -9.50 24.22
CA GLU A 173 23.14 -10.79 24.11
C GLU A 173 22.45 -11.78 23.17
N ASP A 174 21.11 -11.71 23.10
CA ASP A 174 20.28 -12.54 22.22
C ASP A 174 20.20 -12.03 20.77
N ALA A 175 20.88 -10.91 20.44
CA ALA A 175 20.79 -10.25 19.13
C ALA A 175 19.36 -9.96 18.67
N ARG A 176 18.47 -9.57 19.60
CA ARG A 176 17.09 -9.18 19.25
C ARG A 176 17.10 -7.91 18.43
N TRP A 177 16.29 -7.87 17.38
CA TRP A 177 16.17 -6.70 16.53
C TRP A 177 15.41 -5.58 17.23
N VAL A 178 16.03 -4.41 17.33
CA VAL A 178 15.36 -3.14 17.62
C VAL A 178 15.01 -2.53 16.28
N THR A 179 13.72 -2.26 16.07
CA THR A 179 13.19 -1.81 14.78
C THR A 179 12.58 -0.42 14.91
N HIS A 180 12.79 0.43 13.91
CA HIS A 180 12.03 1.65 13.77
C HIS A 180 10.63 1.28 13.27
N GLU A 181 9.63 1.25 14.17
CA GLU A 181 8.30 0.70 13.87
C GLU A 181 7.62 1.28 12.61
N PRO A 182 7.75 2.60 12.29
CA PRO A 182 7.20 3.13 11.06
C PRO A 182 7.88 2.63 9.78
N ASN A 183 9.17 2.28 9.84
CA ASN A 183 9.95 1.84 8.68
C ASN A 183 11.19 1.04 9.15
N PRO A 184 11.08 -0.27 9.35
CA PRO A 184 12.21 -1.14 9.71
C PRO A 184 13.24 -1.29 8.58
N SER A 185 12.87 -1.00 7.34
CA SER A 185 13.72 -1.16 6.15
C SER A 185 14.63 0.04 5.87
N GLY A 186 14.33 1.18 6.48
CA GLY A 186 14.99 2.45 6.19
C GLY A 186 16.44 2.55 6.67
N ARG A 187 16.94 3.78 6.67
CA ARG A 187 18.29 4.11 7.18
C ARG A 187 18.26 5.34 8.07
N GLY A 188 19.22 5.42 8.99
CA GLY A 188 19.37 6.53 9.93
C GLY A 188 18.93 6.21 11.36
N PHE A 189 18.10 5.21 11.58
CA PHE A 189 17.84 4.63 12.91
C PHE A 189 18.91 3.58 13.22
N VAL A 190 19.95 4.01 13.93
CA VAL A 190 21.18 3.24 14.19
C VAL A 190 21.45 3.16 15.70
N SER A 191 22.17 2.12 16.12
CA SER A 191 22.52 1.92 17.53
C SER A 191 23.57 2.91 18.03
N GLU A 192 23.62 3.15 19.35
CA GLU A 192 24.70 3.93 19.96
C GLU A 192 26.08 3.32 19.71
N ALA A 193 26.18 1.99 19.70
CA ALA A 193 27.41 1.27 19.41
C ALA A 193 27.89 1.53 17.97
N GLU A 194 26.96 1.54 17.00
CA GLU A 194 27.27 1.88 15.61
C GLU A 194 27.70 3.34 15.47
N LEU A 195 27.02 4.26 16.16
CA LEU A 195 27.42 5.67 16.20
C LEU A 195 28.81 5.88 16.82
N ALA A 196 29.21 5.07 17.81
CA ALA A 196 30.51 5.17 18.46
C ALA A 196 31.68 4.68 17.58
N ARG A 197 31.41 3.91 16.51
CA ARG A 197 32.44 3.47 15.55
C ARG A 197 32.96 4.60 14.69
N HIS A 198 32.18 5.67 14.53
CA HIS A 198 32.51 6.84 13.70
C HIS A 198 32.76 6.53 12.20
N ASP A 199 32.37 5.33 11.74
CA ASP A 199 32.44 4.93 10.34
C ASP A 199 31.42 5.73 9.49
N PRO A 200 31.69 6.03 8.21
CA PRO A 200 30.70 6.72 7.38
C PRO A 200 29.37 5.95 7.29
N LEU A 201 28.24 6.65 7.48
CA LEU A 201 26.90 6.04 7.45
C LEU A 201 26.08 6.59 6.27
N PRO A 202 25.39 5.76 5.48
CA PRO A 202 24.55 6.23 4.40
C PRO A 202 23.31 6.96 4.96
N ALA A 203 22.97 8.11 4.37
CA ALA A 203 21.82 8.92 4.77
C ALA A 203 20.61 8.68 3.85
N PRO A 204 19.37 8.94 4.33
CA PRO A 204 18.17 8.92 3.50
C PRO A 204 18.28 9.81 2.26
N GLN A 205 17.61 9.38 1.19
CA GLN A 205 17.40 10.15 -0.03
C GLN A 205 16.00 10.77 -0.11
N TRP A 206 15.04 10.25 0.68
CA TRP A 206 13.67 10.77 0.79
C TRP A 206 13.45 11.54 2.08
N GLU A 207 12.92 12.77 1.94
CA GLU A 207 12.69 13.67 3.07
C GLU A 207 11.34 14.37 2.93
N LEU A 208 10.73 14.71 4.07
CA LEU A 208 9.64 15.68 4.08
C LEU A 208 10.23 17.10 4.02
N PRO A 209 9.63 18.05 3.27
CA PRO A 209 10.13 19.42 3.17
C PRO A 209 10.36 20.10 4.53
N ASP A 210 9.45 19.90 5.49
CA ASP A 210 9.51 20.50 6.82
C ASP A 210 10.33 19.69 7.83
N HIS A 211 10.80 18.49 7.46
CA HIS A 211 11.58 17.60 8.32
C HIS A 211 12.84 17.09 7.61
N PRO A 212 13.76 18.00 7.23
CA PRO A 212 14.98 17.60 6.55
C PRO A 212 15.86 16.69 7.43
N THR A 213 16.60 15.82 6.76
CA THR A 213 17.55 14.88 7.33
C THR A 213 18.62 15.64 8.10
N GLY A 214 18.72 15.35 9.40
CA GLY A 214 19.70 15.96 10.29
C GLY A 214 20.83 14.99 10.59
N ARG A 215 21.03 14.71 11.88
CA ARG A 215 22.02 13.75 12.39
C ARG A 215 21.46 12.32 12.37
N PRO A 216 22.30 11.28 12.24
CA PRO A 216 21.86 9.90 12.43
C PRO A 216 21.34 9.70 13.87
N GLY A 217 20.44 8.74 14.06
CA GLY A 217 19.77 8.43 15.33
C GLY A 217 18.66 9.41 15.75
N HIS A 218 18.53 10.59 15.14
CA HIS A 218 17.50 11.57 15.51
C HIS A 218 16.19 11.37 14.74
N PRO A 219 15.05 11.05 15.39
CA PRO A 219 13.82 10.61 14.71
C PRO A 219 13.34 11.54 13.59
N ARG A 220 12.79 10.95 12.52
CA ARG A 220 12.05 11.66 11.47
C ARG A 220 10.76 10.92 11.14
N PRO A 221 9.70 11.64 10.69
CA PRO A 221 8.53 10.99 10.14
C PRO A 221 8.90 10.20 8.87
N LEU A 222 8.10 9.17 8.57
CA LEU A 222 8.25 8.39 7.35
C LEU A 222 7.98 9.25 6.11
N ALA A 223 8.91 9.21 5.15
CA ALA A 223 8.78 9.85 3.85
C ALA A 223 8.79 8.78 2.76
N GLY A 224 7.70 8.62 2.02
CA GLY A 224 7.66 7.73 0.87
C GLY A 224 6.31 7.72 0.17
N PHE A 225 6.32 7.23 -1.07
CA PHE A 225 5.12 7.11 -1.92
C PHE A 225 4.64 5.67 -2.11
N GLY A 226 5.50 4.69 -1.79
CA GLY A 226 5.25 3.27 -2.05
C GLY A 226 4.26 2.63 -1.08
N PRO A 227 3.83 1.39 -1.36
CA PRO A 227 2.93 0.67 -0.47
C PRO A 227 3.63 0.28 0.84
N ILE A 228 2.93 0.46 1.96
CA ILE A 228 3.41 0.16 3.30
C ILE A 228 3.06 -1.29 3.67
N ALA A 229 4.04 -2.02 4.20
CA ALA A 229 3.86 -3.41 4.62
C ALA A 229 2.94 -3.53 5.85
N ARG A 230 2.19 -4.63 5.94
CA ARG A 230 1.26 -4.93 7.05
C ARG A 230 1.88 -4.84 8.46
N PRO A 231 3.12 -5.32 8.72
CA PRO A 231 3.67 -5.28 10.06
C PRO A 231 4.19 -3.90 10.49
N TRP A 232 4.13 -2.88 9.63
CA TRP A 232 4.62 -1.55 9.98
C TRP A 232 3.56 -0.78 10.76
N SER A 233 3.99 0.10 11.66
CA SER A 233 3.11 0.72 12.66
C SER A 233 1.93 1.52 12.08
N SER A 234 2.06 2.08 10.87
CA SER A 234 0.97 2.79 10.19
C SER A 234 -0.24 1.90 9.88
N ARG A 235 -0.01 0.60 9.69
CA ARG A 235 -1.04 -0.41 9.44
C ARG A 235 -1.30 -1.25 10.67
N LEU A 236 -0.24 -1.71 11.34
CA LEU A 236 -0.31 -2.60 12.50
C LEU A 236 -1.19 -2.04 13.63
N ARG A 237 -1.21 -0.71 13.80
CA ARG A 237 -2.09 -0.03 14.78
C ARG A 237 -3.60 -0.31 14.57
N HIS A 238 -4.00 -0.74 13.37
CA HIS A 238 -5.37 -1.05 12.99
C HIS A 238 -5.66 -2.56 13.00
N ALA A 239 -4.66 -3.42 13.27
CA ALA A 239 -4.85 -4.86 13.30
C ALA A 239 -5.68 -5.34 14.50
N GLY A 240 -5.92 -4.46 15.48
CA GLY A 240 -6.58 -4.78 16.74
C GLY A 240 -5.62 -5.39 17.77
N THR A 241 -6.15 -5.66 18.96
CA THR A 241 -5.39 -6.07 20.13
C THR A 241 -5.37 -7.60 20.28
N TYR A 242 -4.20 -8.20 20.08
CA TYR A 242 -3.96 -9.64 20.21
C TYR A 242 -3.41 -10.01 21.60
N ASP A 243 -4.18 -9.73 22.65
CA ASP A 243 -3.79 -9.98 24.05
C ASP A 243 -4.19 -11.39 24.56
N GLN A 244 -4.00 -11.62 25.86
CA GLN A 244 -4.36 -12.88 26.50
C GLN A 244 -5.87 -13.15 26.47
N ALA A 245 -6.72 -12.12 26.44
CA ALA A 245 -8.15 -12.28 26.32
C ALA A 245 -8.52 -12.79 24.92
N TRP A 246 -7.93 -12.21 23.87
CA TRP A 246 -8.08 -12.70 22.49
C TRP A 246 -7.56 -14.15 22.36
N LEU A 247 -6.39 -14.47 22.91
CA LEU A 247 -5.84 -15.83 22.88
C LEU A 247 -6.77 -16.85 23.56
N THR A 248 -7.36 -16.46 24.71
CA THR A 248 -8.31 -17.30 25.44
C THR A 248 -9.56 -17.57 24.61
N GLU A 249 -10.13 -16.55 23.97
CA GLU A 249 -11.30 -16.75 23.09
C GLU A 249 -10.94 -17.53 21.83
N ALA A 250 -9.76 -17.30 21.23
CA ALA A 250 -9.28 -18.06 20.09
C ALA A 250 -9.11 -19.56 20.42
N HIS A 251 -8.64 -19.90 21.62
CA HIS A 251 -8.61 -21.30 22.07
C HIS A 251 -10.01 -21.88 22.24
N ARG A 252 -10.92 -21.15 22.91
CA ARG A 252 -12.31 -21.61 23.09
C ARG A 252 -13.03 -21.81 21.75
N ALA A 253 -12.82 -20.92 20.78
CA ALA A 253 -13.37 -21.05 19.43
C ALA A 253 -12.89 -22.36 18.77
N ARG A 254 -11.58 -22.66 18.85
CA ARG A 254 -11.02 -23.92 18.32
C ARG A 254 -11.60 -25.16 19.01
N GLU A 255 -11.78 -25.13 20.33
CA GLU A 255 -12.41 -26.25 21.07
C GLU A 255 -13.86 -26.50 20.63
N ARG A 256 -14.58 -25.45 20.24
CA ARG A 256 -15.94 -25.53 19.67
C ARG A 256 -15.96 -25.88 18.18
N GLY A 257 -14.80 -26.01 17.53
CA GLY A 257 -14.69 -26.22 16.08
C GLY A 257 -15.08 -25.00 15.24
N GLU A 258 -15.03 -23.81 15.83
CA GLU A 258 -15.34 -22.53 15.19
C GLU A 258 -14.09 -21.89 14.57
N LEU A 259 -14.30 -20.99 13.61
CA LEU A 259 -13.22 -20.14 13.08
C LEU A 259 -12.76 -19.12 14.15
N VAL A 260 -11.45 -18.88 14.21
CA VAL A 260 -10.88 -17.83 15.07
C VAL A 260 -11.17 -16.48 14.44
N ASP A 261 -11.83 -15.60 15.19
CA ASP A 261 -12.22 -14.27 14.73
C ASP A 261 -11.09 -13.25 14.86
N TYR A 262 -11.27 -12.10 14.22
CA TYR A 262 -10.45 -10.91 14.45
C TYR A 262 -10.59 -10.41 15.89
N PRO A 263 -9.62 -9.63 16.38
CA PRO A 263 -9.82 -8.83 17.59
C PRO A 263 -11.07 -7.94 17.45
N GLY A 264 -11.77 -7.71 18.57
CA GLY A 264 -13.00 -6.92 18.57
C GLY A 264 -12.80 -5.44 18.22
N ASP A 265 -11.56 -4.96 18.30
CA ASP A 265 -11.11 -3.61 17.94
C ASP A 265 -10.37 -3.57 16.59
N PHE A 266 -10.47 -4.62 15.77
CA PHE A 266 -9.94 -4.60 14.40
C PHE A 266 -10.57 -3.47 13.57
N ASP A 267 -9.73 -2.71 12.88
CA ASP A 267 -10.13 -1.60 12.03
C ASP A 267 -9.79 -1.89 10.56
N PRO A 268 -10.78 -1.89 9.64
CA PRO A 268 -10.55 -2.13 8.20
C PRO A 268 -9.52 -1.20 7.54
N ARG A 269 -9.16 -0.06 8.14
CA ARG A 269 -8.03 0.77 7.70
C ARG A 269 -6.71 0.00 7.67
N PHE A 270 -6.59 -1.15 8.35
CA PHE A 270 -5.50 -2.11 8.22
C PHE A 270 -5.22 -2.50 6.75
N PHE A 271 -6.25 -2.53 5.91
CA PHE A 271 -6.13 -2.90 4.49
C PHE A 271 -5.59 -1.79 3.60
N LEU A 272 -5.63 -0.52 4.03
CA LEU A 272 -5.01 0.59 3.31
C LEU A 272 -3.48 0.43 3.35
N CYS A 273 -2.86 0.42 2.17
CA CYS A 273 -1.42 0.27 2.01
C CYS A 273 -0.75 1.53 1.48
N GLY A 274 -1.49 2.50 0.94
CA GLY A 274 -0.92 3.80 0.57
C GLY A 274 -0.42 4.59 1.81
N PRO A 275 0.56 5.50 1.64
CA PRO A 275 0.93 6.45 2.68
C PRO A 275 -0.28 7.21 3.23
N GLU A 276 -0.25 7.59 4.51
CA GLU A 276 -1.40 8.25 5.17
C GLU A 276 -1.85 9.53 4.46
N ALA A 277 -0.91 10.34 3.94
CA ALA A 277 -1.20 11.53 3.14
C ALA A 277 -1.86 11.24 1.78
N LEU A 278 -1.88 9.97 1.36
CA LEU A 278 -2.44 9.45 0.11
C LEU A 278 -3.62 8.51 0.34
N GLN A 279 -4.20 8.51 1.55
CA GLN A 279 -5.47 7.87 1.85
C GLN A 279 -6.57 8.92 1.83
N ALA A 280 -7.59 8.73 1.00
CA ALA A 280 -8.69 9.69 0.90
C ALA A 280 -9.72 9.50 2.02
N GLU A 281 -10.39 10.59 2.40
CA GLU A 281 -11.49 10.53 3.38
C GLU A 281 -12.73 9.79 2.83
N ALA A 282 -12.91 9.79 1.52
CA ALA A 282 -14.00 9.14 0.81
C ALA A 282 -13.49 8.39 -0.42
N ARG A 283 -14.31 7.46 -0.91
CA ARG A 283 -14.02 6.71 -2.13
C ARG A 283 -13.94 7.63 -3.35
N TRP A 284 -13.02 7.30 -4.24
CA TRP A 284 -12.83 7.99 -5.51
C TRP A 284 -13.93 7.59 -6.50
N GLU A 285 -14.29 8.53 -7.34
CA GLU A 285 -15.27 8.35 -8.40
C GLU A 285 -14.63 7.73 -9.66
N GLY A 286 -13.29 7.73 -9.75
CA GLY A 286 -12.53 7.20 -10.88
C GLY A 286 -12.32 8.21 -11.99
N ASP A 287 -12.66 9.49 -11.78
CA ASP A 287 -12.49 10.61 -12.71
C ASP A 287 -11.55 11.70 -12.18
N GLU A 288 -10.85 11.42 -11.07
CA GLU A 288 -9.99 12.39 -10.41
C GLU A 288 -8.87 12.91 -11.33
N ARG A 289 -8.61 14.21 -11.25
CA ARG A 289 -7.47 14.84 -11.90
C ARG A 289 -6.22 14.62 -11.06
N ILE A 290 -5.17 14.13 -11.68
CA ILE A 290 -3.89 13.82 -11.05
C ILE A 290 -2.82 14.78 -11.56
N VAL A 291 -2.00 15.29 -10.65
CA VAL A 291 -0.80 16.07 -10.95
C VAL A 291 0.41 15.34 -10.39
N LEU A 292 1.39 15.08 -11.24
CA LEU A 292 2.69 14.51 -10.87
C LEU A 292 3.78 15.56 -11.12
N GLU A 293 4.52 15.94 -10.08
CA GLU A 293 5.61 16.93 -10.14
C GLU A 293 6.94 16.25 -9.83
N GLY A 294 7.96 16.46 -10.66
CA GLY A 294 9.31 15.90 -10.42
C GLY A 294 9.37 14.37 -10.31
N LEU A 295 8.40 13.69 -10.94
CA LEU A 295 8.28 12.23 -10.96
C LEU A 295 8.53 11.67 -12.37
N VAL A 296 8.02 12.33 -13.41
CA VAL A 296 8.00 11.84 -14.79
C VAL A 296 9.01 12.63 -15.65
N GLU A 297 9.93 11.93 -16.30
CA GLU A 297 10.89 12.56 -17.22
C GLU A 297 10.17 13.18 -18.43
N GLY A 298 10.67 14.31 -18.93
CA GLY A 298 10.02 15.12 -19.97
C GLY A 298 8.94 16.07 -19.48
N HIS A 299 8.50 15.96 -18.21
CA HIS A 299 7.45 16.78 -17.64
C HIS A 299 7.87 17.38 -16.30
N GLU A 300 7.96 18.71 -16.20
CA GLU A 300 8.13 19.36 -14.90
C GLU A 300 6.92 19.07 -14.00
N ARG A 301 5.73 19.20 -14.58
CA ARG A 301 4.46 18.73 -14.04
C ARG A 301 3.69 18.01 -15.13
N LEU A 302 3.31 16.77 -14.88
CA LEU A 302 2.38 16.01 -15.70
C LEU A 302 0.97 16.18 -15.12
N PHE A 303 0.06 16.71 -15.93
CA PHE A 303 -1.35 16.77 -15.62
C PHE A 303 -2.05 15.64 -16.37
N THR A 304 -2.85 14.85 -15.67
CA THR A 304 -3.64 13.77 -16.25
C THR A 304 -4.97 13.63 -15.49
N GLN A 305 -5.83 12.73 -15.94
CA GLN A 305 -7.12 12.45 -15.33
C GLN A 305 -7.41 10.96 -15.42
N LEU A 306 -8.00 10.41 -14.35
CA LEU A 306 -8.52 9.05 -14.36
C LEU A 306 -9.68 8.92 -15.37
N PRO A 307 -9.95 7.72 -15.91
CA PRO A 307 -10.74 7.54 -17.12
C PRO A 307 -12.27 7.65 -16.90
N GLY A 308 -12.73 7.88 -15.68
CA GLY A 308 -14.14 7.94 -15.32
C GLY A 308 -14.85 6.58 -15.33
N VAL A 309 -14.10 5.47 -15.32
CA VAL A 309 -14.67 4.13 -15.38
C VAL A 309 -15.30 3.74 -14.04
N ARG A 310 -16.60 3.46 -14.08
CA ARG A 310 -17.38 2.92 -12.96
C ARG A 310 -17.82 1.49 -13.28
N LEU A 311 -17.80 0.62 -12.27
CA LEU A 311 -18.20 -0.78 -12.40
C LEU A 311 -19.48 -1.04 -11.63
N LEU A 312 -20.38 -1.82 -12.24
CA LEU A 312 -21.62 -2.28 -11.63
C LEU A 312 -21.62 -3.81 -11.56
N ALA A 313 -22.16 -4.34 -10.47
CA ALA A 313 -22.39 -5.76 -10.27
C ALA A 313 -23.90 -6.04 -10.23
N SER A 314 -24.40 -6.80 -11.19
CA SER A 314 -25.73 -7.40 -11.11
C SER A 314 -25.62 -8.70 -10.30
N VAL A 315 -26.15 -8.68 -9.07
CA VAL A 315 -26.05 -9.80 -8.12
C VAL A 315 -27.33 -10.63 -8.11
N THR A 316 -27.21 -11.95 -8.01
CA THR A 316 -28.35 -12.88 -8.04
C THR A 316 -28.47 -13.72 -6.78
N ARG A 317 -29.72 -13.97 -6.38
CA ARG A 317 -30.10 -14.92 -5.33
C ARG A 317 -30.93 -16.03 -5.96
N GLY A 318 -30.41 -17.26 -5.97
CA GLY A 318 -31.02 -18.34 -6.76
C GLY A 318 -31.05 -17.98 -8.25
N ALA A 319 -32.23 -18.08 -8.88
CA ALA A 319 -32.39 -17.81 -10.32
C ALA A 319 -32.77 -16.35 -10.65
N ARG A 320 -32.88 -15.45 -9.66
CA ARG A 320 -33.38 -14.09 -9.87
C ARG A 320 -32.29 -13.03 -9.62
N VAL A 321 -32.21 -12.04 -10.51
CA VAL A 321 -31.45 -10.80 -10.27
C VAL A 321 -32.07 -10.08 -9.08
N TRP A 322 -31.24 -9.88 -8.06
CA TRP A 322 -31.66 -9.32 -6.79
C TRP A 322 -31.46 -7.81 -6.77
N ALA A 323 -30.28 -7.34 -7.18
CA ALA A 323 -29.92 -5.93 -7.18
C ALA A 323 -28.80 -5.66 -8.19
N GLU A 324 -28.63 -4.40 -8.55
CA GLU A 324 -27.41 -3.87 -9.15
C GLU A 324 -26.73 -2.99 -8.10
N GLU A 325 -25.43 -3.19 -7.90
CA GLU A 325 -24.65 -2.44 -6.92
C GLU A 325 -23.32 -1.95 -7.52
N PRO A 326 -22.91 -0.71 -7.23
CA PRO A 326 -21.61 -0.22 -7.67
C PRO A 326 -20.49 -0.99 -6.99
N ILE A 327 -19.46 -1.33 -7.76
CA ILE A 327 -18.23 -1.88 -7.22
C ILE A 327 -17.30 -0.71 -6.93
N PRO A 328 -16.95 -0.45 -5.67
CA PRO A 328 -16.19 0.74 -5.36
C PRO A 328 -14.72 0.64 -5.81
N LEU A 329 -14.18 1.75 -6.31
CA LEU A 329 -12.75 1.94 -6.56
C LEU A 329 -12.04 2.10 -5.22
N ASP A 330 -11.08 1.25 -4.91
CA ASP A 330 -10.45 1.26 -3.58
C ASP A 330 -8.93 1.37 -3.59
N THR A 331 -8.31 1.29 -4.76
CA THR A 331 -6.87 1.51 -4.91
C THR A 331 -6.57 2.18 -6.24
N VAL A 332 -5.72 3.20 -6.22
CA VAL A 332 -5.05 3.75 -7.41
C VAL A 332 -3.55 3.54 -7.25
N HIS A 333 -2.95 2.80 -8.19
CA HIS A 333 -1.52 2.53 -8.20
C HIS A 333 -0.91 3.14 -9.45
N ILE A 334 0.07 4.03 -9.29
CA ILE A 334 0.82 4.60 -10.43
C ILE A 334 2.21 3.96 -10.46
N ASP A 335 2.49 3.16 -11.49
CA ASP A 335 3.82 2.65 -11.78
C ASP A 335 4.54 3.61 -12.73
N LEU A 336 5.47 4.40 -12.18
CA LEU A 336 6.17 5.44 -12.91
C LEU A 336 7.16 4.89 -13.94
N ASP A 337 7.75 3.73 -13.68
CA ASP A 337 8.74 3.16 -14.60
C ASP A 337 8.07 2.44 -15.76
N ALA A 338 6.94 1.77 -15.50
CA ALA A 338 6.12 1.18 -16.56
C ALA A 338 5.29 2.24 -17.33
N GLY A 339 5.10 3.43 -16.75
CA GLY A 339 4.22 4.45 -17.30
C GLY A 339 2.75 4.00 -17.26
N LEU A 340 2.33 3.35 -16.17
CA LEU A 340 1.00 2.77 -16.03
C LEU A 340 0.27 3.31 -14.79
N VAL A 341 -1.05 3.39 -14.90
CA VAL A 341 -1.98 3.60 -13.79
C VAL A 341 -2.88 2.38 -13.70
N HIS A 342 -2.95 1.78 -12.52
CA HIS A 342 -3.82 0.66 -12.22
C HIS A 342 -4.95 1.12 -11.31
N LEU A 343 -6.18 0.75 -11.68
CA LEU A 343 -7.39 0.98 -10.88
C LEU A 343 -7.90 -0.36 -10.39
N ILE A 344 -8.15 -0.46 -9.09
CA ILE A 344 -8.60 -1.71 -8.46
C ILE A 344 -9.95 -1.49 -7.80
N TRP A 345 -10.92 -2.27 -8.23
CA TRP A 345 -12.27 -2.30 -7.69
C TRP A 345 -12.48 -3.57 -6.89
N ARG A 346 -13.20 -3.49 -5.78
CA ARG A 346 -13.43 -4.64 -4.90
C ARG A 346 -14.86 -4.72 -4.40
N LEU A 347 -15.49 -5.87 -4.63
CA LEU A 347 -16.83 -6.18 -4.15
C LEU A 347 -16.76 -7.24 -3.05
N ALA A 348 -17.25 -6.91 -1.86
CA ALA A 348 -17.44 -7.87 -0.77
C ALA A 348 -18.89 -8.38 -0.75
N LEU A 349 -19.05 -9.71 -0.75
CA LEU A 349 -20.33 -10.40 -0.75
C LEU A 349 -20.43 -11.32 0.47
N PRO A 350 -20.84 -10.80 1.64
CA PRO A 350 -21.05 -11.62 2.81
C PRO A 350 -22.02 -12.77 2.52
N HIS A 351 -21.66 -13.97 2.96
CA HIS A 351 -22.44 -15.21 2.79
C HIS A 351 -23.85 -15.09 3.36
N ALA A 352 -24.05 -14.28 4.40
CA ALA A 352 -25.36 -13.96 4.96
C ALA A 352 -26.32 -13.29 3.95
N ARG A 353 -25.79 -12.65 2.90
CA ARG A 353 -26.61 -12.09 1.81
C ARG A 353 -27.12 -13.18 0.86
N GLY A 354 -26.65 -14.43 0.92
CA GLY A 354 -27.12 -15.53 0.07
C GLY A 354 -26.96 -15.28 -1.43
N ILE A 355 -25.99 -14.44 -1.82
CA ILE A 355 -25.66 -14.19 -3.23
C ILE A 355 -25.03 -15.46 -3.81
N ARG A 356 -25.47 -15.86 -4.99
CA ARG A 356 -25.03 -17.09 -5.69
C ARG A 356 -24.43 -16.80 -7.05
N GLY A 357 -24.74 -15.65 -7.65
CA GLY A 357 -24.20 -15.25 -8.94
C GLY A 357 -23.91 -13.76 -9.00
N VAL A 358 -22.90 -13.40 -9.78
CA VAL A 358 -22.48 -12.02 -10.05
C VAL A 358 -22.14 -11.90 -11.53
N VAL A 359 -22.70 -10.88 -12.16
CA VAL A 359 -22.25 -10.39 -13.47
C VAL A 359 -21.72 -8.98 -13.27
N VAL A 360 -20.47 -8.74 -13.67
CA VAL A 360 -19.85 -7.41 -13.60
C VAL A 360 -19.78 -6.79 -14.98
N GLY A 361 -20.17 -5.51 -15.08
CA GLY A 361 -20.06 -4.70 -16.28
C GLY A 361 -19.57 -3.29 -15.95
N ARG A 362 -19.30 -2.50 -17.00
CA ARG A 362 -19.07 -1.06 -16.87
C ARG A 362 -20.42 -0.35 -16.83
N GLU A 363 -20.51 0.74 -16.07
CA GLU A 363 -21.64 1.66 -16.17
C GLU A 363 -21.57 2.39 -17.51
N ASP A 364 -22.68 2.44 -18.25
CA ASP A 364 -22.75 3.19 -19.51
C ASP A 364 -22.54 4.69 -19.21
N ALA A 365 -21.63 5.35 -19.94
CA ALA A 365 -21.49 6.79 -19.87
C ALA A 365 -22.77 7.43 -20.44
N SER A 366 -23.49 8.19 -19.61
CA SER A 366 -24.73 8.88 -20.00
C SER A 366 -24.49 10.20 -20.71
#